data_AF-A0A7D5RDF1-F1
#
_entry.id   AF-A0A7D5RDF1-F1
#
_cell.length_a   1.000
_cell.length_b   1.000
_cell.length_c   1.000
_cell.angle_alpha   90.00
_cell.angle_beta   90.00
_cell.angle_gamma   90.00
#
_symmetry.space_group_name_H-M   'P 1'
#
loop_
_entity.id
_entity.type
_entity.pdbx_description
1 polymer ?
#
loop_
_entity_poly.entity_id
_entity_poly.type
_entity_poly.pdbx_seq_one_letter_code
_entity_poly.pdbx_strand_id
1 'polypeptide(L)'
;MTHYLIEFRFSGYVKGAIRELKDNISRNYHVNRRKIVPHITLVGPLYTRNEKQLVEEVKNIAKHYDLVKFGIDGFDSFENRVIYVRIKPSDELKKLRLELKERLEKFCELSEYDFDRNFTFHATLVFKDIQRKFDMIWDYLQTWKIPKMDQYILRIAIIKDYKILAEYDLMQRKVLNRSQALDKKTLQKSISKLEKKQETPEIEFEDITKKKKIFVISDTHFDHTNVIRFSDRPFASTRHMNQQLISRWNDTVNNDTVYFLGDMSLGRRRRPIDYWLGKLSGQIYCLRGNHDSDIIQNAPVLHDRYGIKYHDYQFLLMHHPWRPHGYEGWIIHGHTHNTSMKDHPFLHQKNKTINVSSELIDYTPINLDRIISLIETGRSYKTMNG
;
A
#
# COMPACT_ATOMS: atom_id res chain seq x y z
N MET A 1 -27.72 18.90 12.58
CA MET A 1 -26.95 19.10 13.82
C MET A 1 -25.48 18.88 13.46
N THR A 2 -24.55 19.69 13.94
CA THR A 2 -23.12 19.57 13.58
C THR A 2 -22.53 18.31 14.19
N HIS A 3 -21.96 17.42 13.38
CA HIS A 3 -21.37 16.19 13.88
C HIS A 3 -19.85 16.33 13.94
N TYR A 4 -19.28 15.81 15.03
CA TYR A 4 -17.84 15.70 15.20
C TYR A 4 -17.39 14.25 15.23
N LEU A 5 -16.15 14.01 14.80
CA LEU A 5 -15.49 12.71 14.87
C LEU A 5 -14.05 12.90 15.31
N ILE A 6 -13.61 12.10 16.28
CA ILE A 6 -12.21 12.02 16.69
C ILE A 6 -11.62 10.79 16.00
N GLU A 7 -10.69 11.01 15.08
CA GLU A 7 -10.15 9.93 14.24
C GLU A 7 -8.63 10.05 14.06
N PHE A 8 -7.98 8.90 13.83
CA PHE A 8 -6.65 8.85 13.26
C PHE A 8 -6.76 8.69 11.74
N ARG A 9 -6.01 9.48 10.95
CA ARG A 9 -5.94 9.32 9.49
C ARG A 9 -4.63 8.65 9.09
N PHE A 10 -4.72 7.61 8.26
CA PHE A 10 -3.52 6.95 7.74
C PHE A 10 -2.67 7.91 6.89
N SER A 11 -1.36 7.65 6.87
CA SER A 11 -0.37 8.34 6.04
C SER A 11 0.56 7.33 5.36
N GLY A 12 1.42 7.81 4.46
CA GLY A 12 2.42 6.98 3.78
C GLY A 12 1.84 5.81 2.97
N TYR A 13 2.59 4.70 2.95
CA TYR A 13 2.31 3.50 2.18
C TYR A 13 0.91 2.93 2.46
N VAL A 14 0.56 2.70 3.74
CA VAL A 14 -0.69 2.06 4.14
C VAL A 14 -1.92 2.83 3.64
N LYS A 15 -1.87 4.17 3.69
CA LYS A 15 -2.94 5.00 3.13
C LYS A 15 -3.15 4.73 1.63
N GLY A 16 -2.06 4.59 0.89
CA GLY A 16 -2.07 4.24 -0.54
C GLY A 16 -2.69 2.88 -0.77
N ALA A 17 -2.16 1.85 -0.11
CA ALA A 17 -2.63 0.47 -0.22
C ALA A 17 -4.14 0.34 0.10
N ILE A 18 -4.61 0.95 1.20
CA ILE A 18 -6.05 0.91 1.55
C ILE A 18 -6.90 1.61 0.49
N ARG A 19 -6.47 2.77 -0.03
CA ARG A 19 -7.21 3.50 -1.08
C ARG A 19 -7.32 2.69 -2.35
N GLU A 20 -6.21 2.07 -2.74
CA GLU A 20 -6.15 1.26 -3.94
C GLU A 20 -7.05 0.02 -3.82
N LEU A 21 -7.00 -0.68 -2.68
CA LEU A 21 -7.88 -1.80 -2.42
C LEU A 21 -9.37 -1.40 -2.51
N LYS A 22 -9.74 -0.24 -1.96
CA LYS A 22 -11.10 0.31 -2.08
C LYS A 22 -11.49 0.57 -3.53
N ASP A 23 -10.59 1.13 -4.31
CA ASP A 23 -10.81 1.38 -5.74
C ASP A 23 -10.92 0.06 -6.52
N ASN A 24 -10.14 -0.98 -6.17
CA ASN A 24 -10.19 -2.30 -6.78
C ASN A 24 -11.53 -2.99 -6.51
N ILE A 25 -11.99 -2.99 -5.25
CA ILE A 25 -13.30 -3.52 -4.87
C ILE A 25 -14.43 -2.79 -5.62
N SER A 26 -14.39 -1.45 -5.64
CA SER A 26 -15.41 -0.65 -6.32
C SER A 26 -15.46 -0.94 -7.82
N ARG A 27 -14.31 -1.08 -8.48
CA ARG A 27 -14.20 -1.40 -9.91
C ARG A 27 -14.68 -2.82 -10.22
N ASN A 28 -14.24 -3.82 -9.47
CA ASN A 28 -14.54 -5.22 -9.78
C ASN A 28 -16.01 -5.56 -9.49
N TYR A 29 -16.54 -5.05 -8.37
CA TYR A 29 -17.85 -5.46 -7.87
C TYR A 29 -18.93 -4.39 -8.07
N HIS A 30 -18.60 -3.25 -8.68
CA HIS A 30 -19.54 -2.17 -8.98
C HIS A 30 -20.29 -1.72 -7.72
N VAL A 31 -19.52 -1.44 -6.66
CA VAL A 31 -20.01 -0.97 -5.35
C VAL A 31 -19.61 0.47 -5.11
N ASN A 32 -20.34 1.17 -4.24
CA ASN A 32 -20.29 2.62 -4.09
C ASN A 32 -18.87 3.15 -3.80
N ARG A 33 -18.41 4.11 -4.61
CA ARG A 33 -17.08 4.71 -4.54
C ARG A 33 -17.03 5.94 -3.67
N ARG A 34 -17.41 5.84 -2.40
CA ARG A 34 -17.24 6.96 -1.46
C ARG A 34 -15.75 7.22 -1.21
N LYS A 35 -15.26 8.38 -1.65
CA LYS A 35 -13.89 8.86 -1.45
C LYS A 35 -13.65 9.28 0.00
N ILE A 36 -13.65 8.31 0.90
CA ILE A 36 -13.36 8.50 2.32
C ILE A 36 -11.88 8.28 2.55
N VAL A 37 -11.23 9.23 3.21
CA VAL A 37 -9.83 9.09 3.65
C VAL A 37 -9.76 7.89 4.59
N PRO A 38 -8.87 6.91 4.37
CA PRO A 38 -8.67 5.82 5.34
C PRO A 38 -8.40 6.41 6.73
N HIS A 39 -9.17 5.97 7.71
CA HIS A 39 -9.07 6.42 9.09
C HIS A 39 -9.48 5.31 10.06
N ILE A 40 -9.12 5.49 11.32
CA ILE A 40 -9.59 4.71 12.46
C ILE A 40 -10.35 5.69 13.37
N THR A 41 -11.62 5.42 13.62
CA THR A 41 -12.41 6.20 14.58
C THR A 41 -11.93 5.90 15.99
N LEU A 42 -11.68 6.95 16.78
CA LEU A 42 -11.37 6.84 18.21
C LEU A 42 -12.63 7.09 19.04
N VAL A 43 -13.35 8.17 18.76
CA VAL A 43 -14.62 8.51 19.41
C VAL A 43 -15.56 9.18 18.41
N GLY A 44 -16.82 8.76 18.38
CA GLY A 44 -17.89 9.41 17.65
C GLY A 44 -18.60 8.54 16.60
N PRO A 45 -19.59 9.09 15.88
CA PRO A 45 -19.94 10.52 15.82
C PRO A 45 -20.43 11.08 17.15
N LEU A 46 -20.10 12.33 17.44
CA LEU A 46 -20.50 13.03 18.67
C LEU A 46 -21.03 14.43 18.39
N TYR A 47 -21.76 14.99 19.35
CA TYR A 47 -22.25 16.36 19.32
C TYR A 47 -21.76 17.16 20.51
N THR A 48 -21.43 18.42 20.28
CA THR A 48 -21.05 19.35 21.34
C THR A 48 -21.49 20.76 20.99
N ARG A 49 -21.78 21.55 22.04
CA ARG A 49 -21.99 23.00 21.94
C ARG A 49 -20.71 23.80 22.20
N ASN A 50 -19.63 23.15 22.66
CA ASN A 50 -18.38 23.81 23.03
C ASN A 50 -17.19 23.24 22.25
N GLU A 51 -17.05 23.71 21.00
CA GLU A 51 -15.96 23.31 20.10
C GLU A 51 -14.56 23.62 20.67
N LYS A 52 -14.41 24.74 21.38
CA LYS A 52 -13.13 25.12 22.00
C LYS A 52 -12.72 24.10 23.07
N GLN A 53 -13.67 23.71 23.92
CA GLN A 53 -13.43 22.69 24.94
C GLN A 53 -13.13 21.33 24.30
N LEU A 54 -13.85 20.93 23.24
CA LEU A 54 -13.55 19.69 22.51
C LEU A 54 -12.09 19.63 22.05
N VAL A 55 -11.59 20.69 21.41
CA VAL A 55 -10.20 20.75 20.94
C VAL A 55 -9.20 20.70 22.09
N GLU A 56 -9.45 21.45 23.16
CA GLU A 56 -8.54 21.52 24.31
C GLU A 56 -8.49 20.19 25.08
N GLU A 57 -9.61 19.49 25.25
CA GLU A 57 -9.64 18.20 25.94
C GLU A 57 -8.96 17.08 25.14
N VAL A 58 -9.18 17.04 23.82
CA VAL A 58 -8.47 16.09 22.95
C VAL A 58 -6.96 16.30 23.04
N LYS A 59 -6.50 17.56 23.00
CA LYS A 59 -5.08 17.91 23.19
C LYS A 59 -4.59 17.51 24.58
N ASN A 60 -5.37 17.79 25.64
CA ASN A 60 -4.97 17.52 27.01
C ASN A 60 -4.77 16.03 27.28
N ILE A 61 -5.52 15.16 26.62
CA ILE A 61 -5.30 13.72 26.70
C ILE A 61 -4.13 13.31 25.81
N ALA A 62 -4.18 13.69 24.53
CA ALA A 62 -3.21 13.24 23.53
C ALA A 62 -1.76 13.65 23.86
N LYS A 63 -1.55 14.76 24.57
CA LYS A 63 -0.20 15.21 24.99
C LYS A 63 0.49 14.26 25.97
N HIS A 64 -0.23 13.35 26.62
CA HIS A 64 0.35 12.34 27.51
C HIS A 64 0.88 11.11 26.76
N TYR A 65 0.59 10.98 25.48
CA TYR A 65 1.01 9.85 24.65
C TYR A 65 2.17 10.23 23.74
N ASP A 66 3.21 9.40 23.64
CA ASP A 66 4.35 9.64 22.74
C ASP A 66 4.25 8.84 21.44
N LEU A 67 4.48 7.53 21.51
CA LEU A 67 4.26 6.60 20.41
C LEU A 67 3.04 5.74 20.75
N VAL A 68 2.02 5.79 19.90
CA VAL A 68 0.84 4.92 20.04
C VAL A 68 0.84 3.96 18.86
N LYS A 69 1.23 2.72 19.13
CA LYS A 69 1.42 1.66 18.14
C LYS A 69 0.10 0.95 17.83
N PHE A 70 -0.05 0.41 16.62
CA PHE A 70 -1.10 -0.54 16.28
C PHE A 70 -0.67 -1.40 15.10
N GLY A 71 -1.13 -2.65 15.05
CA GLY A 71 -0.89 -3.56 13.95
C GLY A 71 -2.03 -3.57 12.94
N ILE A 72 -1.72 -3.91 11.70
CA ILE A 72 -2.70 -4.27 10.66
C ILE A 72 -2.65 -5.78 10.46
N ASP A 73 -3.80 -6.46 10.54
CA ASP A 73 -3.85 -7.93 10.50
C ASP A 73 -5.03 -8.46 9.69
N GLY A 74 -4.96 -8.25 8.38
CA GLY A 74 -5.94 -8.73 7.41
C GLY A 74 -7.27 -7.97 7.47
N PHE A 75 -8.35 -8.71 7.22
CA PHE A 75 -9.69 -8.17 7.03
C PHE A 75 -10.67 -8.75 8.03
N ASP A 76 -11.69 -7.97 8.35
CA ASP A 76 -12.84 -8.40 9.13
C ASP A 76 -14.10 -7.68 8.65
N SER A 77 -15.25 -8.04 9.22
CA SER A 77 -16.55 -7.55 8.78
C SER A 77 -17.50 -7.27 9.95
N PHE A 78 -18.48 -6.39 9.71
CA PHE A 78 -19.66 -6.26 10.56
C PHE A 78 -20.82 -6.86 9.80
N GLU A 79 -21.12 -8.11 10.14
CA GLU A 79 -22.04 -8.96 9.38
C GLU A 79 -21.67 -8.91 7.89
N ASN A 80 -22.67 -8.94 6.99
CA ASN A 80 -22.47 -8.79 5.56
C ASN A 80 -22.59 -7.32 5.08
N ARG A 81 -22.51 -6.33 5.98
CA ARG A 81 -22.86 -4.92 5.69
C ARG A 81 -21.65 -4.01 5.53
N VAL A 82 -20.55 -4.34 6.20
CA VAL A 82 -19.30 -3.56 6.21
C VAL A 82 -18.13 -4.51 6.17
N ILE A 83 -17.17 -4.26 5.29
CA ILE A 83 -15.87 -4.92 5.29
C ILE A 83 -14.79 -3.88 5.57
N TYR A 84 -13.83 -4.22 6.44
CA TYR A 84 -12.80 -3.31 6.92
C TYR A 84 -11.45 -4.00 7.08
N VAL A 85 -10.39 -3.18 7.11
CA VAL A 85 -9.07 -3.62 7.55
C VAL A 85 -9.10 -3.75 9.07
N ARG A 86 -8.73 -4.92 9.57
CA ARG A 86 -8.69 -5.21 11.00
C ARG A 86 -7.45 -4.57 11.63
N ILE A 87 -7.68 -3.83 12.71
CA ILE A 87 -6.62 -3.17 13.47
C ILE A 87 -6.41 -3.94 14.76
N LYS A 88 -5.15 -4.30 15.04
CA LYS A 88 -4.72 -4.85 16.32
C LYS A 88 -4.23 -3.70 17.21
N PRO A 89 -5.03 -3.20 18.15
CA PRO A 89 -4.63 -2.07 18.97
C PRO A 89 -3.56 -2.48 20.01
N SER A 90 -2.60 -1.57 20.26
CA SER A 90 -1.78 -1.63 21.47
C SER A 90 -2.60 -1.29 22.71
N ASP A 91 -2.07 -1.56 23.89
CA ASP A 91 -2.71 -1.16 25.14
C ASP A 91 -2.72 0.36 25.29
N GLU A 92 -1.71 1.07 24.77
CA GLU A 92 -1.70 2.52 24.68
C GLU A 92 -2.84 3.06 23.80
N LEU A 93 -3.14 2.41 22.66
CA LEU A 93 -4.24 2.82 21.80
C LEU A 93 -5.60 2.61 22.47
N LYS A 94 -5.78 1.46 23.13
CA LYS A 94 -7.01 1.19 23.92
C LYS A 94 -7.19 2.23 25.00
N LYS A 95 -6.13 2.53 25.76
CA LYS A 95 -6.13 3.52 26.83
C LYS A 95 -6.42 4.93 26.31
N LEU A 96 -5.76 5.36 25.24
CA LEU A 96 -5.99 6.67 24.60
C LEU A 96 -7.45 6.84 24.23
N ARG A 97 -8.03 5.82 23.58
CA ARG A 97 -9.44 5.86 23.16
C ARG A 97 -10.39 5.90 24.36
N LEU A 98 -10.12 5.11 25.41
CA LEU A 98 -10.93 5.11 26.62
C LEU A 98 -10.90 6.46 27.33
N GLU A 99 -9.72 7.06 27.53
CA GLU A 99 -9.58 8.38 28.16
C GLU A 99 -10.29 9.48 27.36
N LEU A 100 -10.18 9.44 26.02
CA LEU A 100 -10.92 10.33 25.13
C LEU A 100 -12.44 10.15 25.33
N LYS A 101 -12.94 8.92 25.31
CA LYS A 101 -14.36 8.63 25.50
C LYS A 101 -14.85 9.17 26.84
N GLU A 102 -14.21 8.79 27.95
CA GLU A 102 -14.64 9.14 29.31
C GLU A 102 -14.59 10.65 29.56
N ARG A 103 -13.63 11.36 28.96
CA ARG A 103 -13.56 12.81 29.10
C ARG A 103 -14.63 13.51 28.28
N LEU A 104 -14.82 13.09 27.03
CA LEU A 104 -15.75 13.75 26.12
C LEU A 104 -17.21 13.49 26.50
N GLU A 105 -17.54 12.32 27.05
CA GLU A 105 -18.88 11.98 27.57
C GLU A 105 -19.43 13.01 28.57
N LYS A 106 -18.54 13.66 29.34
CA LYS A 106 -18.94 14.62 30.38
C LYS A 106 -19.61 15.88 29.84
N PHE A 107 -19.43 16.20 28.55
CA PHE A 107 -19.95 17.43 27.94
C PHE A 107 -20.35 17.29 26.46
N CYS A 108 -20.26 16.09 25.90
CA CYS A 108 -20.67 15.77 24.53
C CYS A 108 -21.72 14.64 24.55
N GLU A 109 -22.61 14.66 23.57
CA GLU A 109 -23.50 13.53 23.28
C GLU A 109 -22.73 12.55 22.39
N LEU A 110 -22.35 11.40 22.94
CA LEU A 110 -21.60 10.36 22.22
C LEU A 110 -22.54 9.35 21.53
N SER A 111 -21.99 8.57 20.59
CA SER A 111 -22.72 7.49 19.95
C SER A 111 -22.82 6.27 20.86
N GLU A 112 -23.89 5.49 20.73
CA GLU A 112 -24.08 4.21 21.44
C GLU A 112 -22.90 3.23 21.24
N TYR A 113 -22.29 3.23 20.05
CA TYR A 113 -21.13 2.39 19.74
C TYR A 113 -19.89 2.75 20.59
N ASP A 114 -19.81 3.98 21.12
CA ASP A 114 -18.70 4.37 21.98
C ASP A 114 -18.73 3.69 23.36
N PHE A 115 -19.87 3.11 23.74
CA PHE A 115 -20.07 2.42 25.02
C PHE A 115 -19.86 0.91 24.94
N ASP A 116 -19.51 0.37 23.76
CA ASP A 116 -19.17 -1.03 23.61
C ASP A 116 -17.92 -1.38 24.45
N ARG A 117 -18.04 -2.43 25.26
CA ARG A 117 -16.94 -2.98 26.08
C ARG A 117 -15.82 -3.53 25.19
N ASN A 118 -16.17 -4.04 24.02
CA ASN A 118 -15.24 -4.64 23.06
C ASN A 118 -15.13 -3.77 21.81
N PHE A 119 -14.75 -2.50 21.97
CA PHE A 119 -14.64 -1.56 20.86
C PHE A 119 -13.71 -2.07 19.75
N THR A 120 -14.27 -2.22 18.55
CA THR A 120 -13.55 -2.70 17.38
C THR A 120 -12.82 -1.56 16.67
N PHE A 121 -11.50 -1.51 16.79
CA PHE A 121 -10.67 -0.63 15.97
C PHE A 121 -10.64 -1.15 14.53
N HIS A 122 -11.00 -0.31 13.57
CA HIS A 122 -11.10 -0.71 12.17
C HIS A 122 -10.86 0.45 11.22
N ALA A 123 -10.54 0.12 9.95
CA ALA A 123 -10.53 1.07 8.85
C ALA A 123 -11.42 0.58 7.70
N THR A 124 -12.54 1.25 7.47
CA THR A 124 -13.55 0.80 6.51
C THR A 124 -13.05 0.79 5.05
N LEU A 125 -13.17 -0.37 4.41
CA LEU A 125 -12.92 -0.53 2.97
C LEU A 125 -14.19 -0.22 2.19
N VAL A 126 -15.24 -1.00 2.45
CA VAL A 126 -16.49 -0.92 1.72
C VAL A 126 -17.66 -1.18 2.66
N PHE A 127 -18.75 -0.47 2.41
CA PHE A 127 -20.00 -0.59 3.15
C PHE A 127 -21.14 -0.12 2.26
N LYS A 128 -22.36 -0.57 2.57
CA LYS A 128 -23.59 -0.35 1.77
C LYS A 128 -23.55 -1.01 0.40
N ASP A 129 -24.68 -1.60 0.01
CA ASP A 129 -24.88 -2.26 -1.28
C ASP A 129 -23.91 -3.43 -1.56
N ILE A 130 -23.40 -4.06 -0.50
CA ILE A 130 -22.46 -5.19 -0.60
C ILE A 130 -23.07 -6.54 -0.19
N GLN A 131 -24.23 -6.58 0.45
CA GLN A 131 -24.78 -7.81 1.05
C GLN A 131 -24.88 -8.97 0.04
N ARG A 132 -25.40 -8.70 -1.17
CA ARG A 132 -25.51 -9.69 -2.26
C ARG A 132 -24.18 -10.03 -2.95
N LYS A 133 -23.12 -9.28 -2.63
CA LYS A 133 -21.78 -9.38 -3.21
C LYS A 133 -20.73 -9.74 -2.16
N PHE A 134 -21.18 -10.00 -0.92
CA PHE A 134 -20.30 -10.06 0.24
C PHE A 134 -19.30 -11.19 0.08
N ASP A 135 -19.77 -12.41 -0.16
CA ASP A 135 -18.91 -13.59 -0.31
C ASP A 135 -17.89 -13.41 -1.43
N MET A 136 -18.32 -12.89 -2.58
CA MET A 136 -17.41 -12.64 -3.72
C MET A 136 -16.32 -11.60 -3.40
N ILE A 137 -16.66 -10.54 -2.65
CA ILE A 137 -15.68 -9.53 -2.22
C ILE A 137 -14.78 -10.12 -1.13
N TRP A 138 -15.35 -10.89 -0.21
CA TRP A 138 -14.66 -11.51 0.90
C TRP A 138 -13.61 -12.51 0.42
N ASP A 139 -13.98 -13.43 -0.47
CA ASP A 139 -13.09 -14.39 -1.10
C ASP A 139 -11.95 -13.69 -1.83
N TYR A 140 -12.26 -12.65 -2.59
CA TYR A 140 -11.26 -11.83 -3.25
C TYR A 140 -10.28 -11.23 -2.25
N LEU A 141 -10.76 -10.64 -1.15
CA LEU A 141 -9.91 -10.08 -0.11
C LEU A 141 -9.05 -11.13 0.58
N GLN A 142 -9.52 -12.36 0.76
CA GLN A 142 -8.69 -13.44 1.32
C GLN A 142 -7.49 -13.79 0.41
N THR A 143 -7.55 -13.46 -0.89
CA THR A 143 -6.39 -13.60 -1.80
C THR A 143 -5.36 -12.46 -1.67
N TRP A 144 -5.67 -11.41 -0.92
CA TRP A 144 -4.76 -10.29 -0.68
C TRP A 144 -3.95 -10.52 0.58
N LYS A 145 -2.63 -10.60 0.39
CA LYS A 145 -1.67 -10.63 1.49
C LYS A 145 -1.32 -9.20 1.93
N ILE A 146 -2.23 -8.51 2.63
CA ILE A 146 -1.85 -7.25 3.29
C ILE A 146 -0.73 -7.57 4.29
N PRO A 147 0.36 -6.79 4.31
CA PRO A 147 1.46 -7.08 5.21
C PRO A 147 1.02 -6.81 6.62
N LYS A 148 1.36 -7.75 7.49
CA LYS A 148 1.39 -7.48 8.91
C LYS A 148 2.46 -6.43 9.14
N MET A 149 2.03 -5.24 9.53
CA MET A 149 2.95 -4.17 9.83
C MET A 149 2.44 -3.36 11.00
N ASP A 150 3.38 -2.99 11.84
CA ASP A 150 3.15 -2.02 12.88
C ASP A 150 3.10 -0.62 12.28
N GLN A 151 2.19 0.17 12.82
CA GLN A 151 1.97 1.56 12.48
C GLN A 151 1.85 2.36 13.76
N TYR A 152 1.98 3.68 13.63
CA TYR A 152 1.91 4.60 14.75
C TYR A 152 0.91 5.72 14.47
N ILE A 153 0.19 6.14 15.50
CA ILE A 153 -0.64 7.35 15.43
C ILE A 153 0.29 8.55 15.30
N LEU A 154 0.28 9.17 14.13
CA LEU A 154 1.01 10.39 13.87
C LEU A 154 0.26 11.62 14.40
N ARG A 155 -1.04 11.69 14.11
CA ARG A 155 -1.92 12.80 14.46
C ARG A 155 -3.33 12.31 14.77
N ILE A 156 -3.97 12.97 15.72
CA ILE A 156 -5.39 12.79 16.04
C ILE A 156 -6.16 13.96 15.43
N ALA A 157 -7.07 13.66 14.52
CA ALA A 157 -7.88 14.63 13.81
C ALA A 157 -9.25 14.80 14.48
N ILE A 158 -9.66 16.05 14.63
CA ILE A 158 -11.00 16.44 15.03
C ILE A 158 -11.71 16.89 13.76
N ILE A 159 -12.70 16.11 13.33
CA ILE A 159 -13.47 16.37 12.12
C ILE A 159 -14.78 17.02 12.51
N LYS A 160 -15.19 18.05 11.77
CA LYS A 160 -16.49 18.72 11.84
C LYS A 160 -17.16 18.63 10.48
N ASP A 161 -18.29 17.94 10.38
CA ASP A 161 -19.05 17.77 9.13
C ASP A 161 -18.14 17.49 7.91
N TYR A 162 -17.29 16.45 8.02
CA TYR A 162 -16.32 16.00 7.00
C TYR A 162 -15.04 16.83 6.82
N LYS A 163 -14.90 17.97 7.49
CA LYS A 163 -13.73 18.84 7.40
C LYS A 163 -12.88 18.74 8.67
N ILE A 164 -11.55 18.66 8.51
CA ILE A 164 -10.63 18.88 9.64
C ILE A 164 -10.92 20.26 10.24
N LEU A 165 -11.27 20.25 11.52
CA LEU A 165 -11.32 21.41 12.39
C LEU A 165 -9.92 21.69 12.94
N ALA A 166 -9.33 20.68 13.58
CA ALA A 166 -7.98 20.72 14.13
C ALA A 166 -7.35 19.33 14.12
N GLU A 167 -6.03 19.25 14.20
CA GLU A 167 -5.30 18.01 14.48
C GLU A 167 -4.37 18.23 15.67
N TYR A 168 -4.25 17.26 16.57
CA TYR A 168 -3.14 17.21 17.51
C TYR A 168 -2.02 16.35 16.92
N ASP A 169 -0.83 16.94 16.76
CA ASP A 169 0.34 16.25 16.24
C ASP A 169 1.18 15.67 17.38
N LEU A 170 1.19 14.34 17.52
CA LEU A 170 1.89 13.65 18.60
C LEU A 170 3.40 13.87 18.51
N MET A 171 3.94 13.94 17.28
CA MET A 171 5.38 14.08 17.05
C MET A 171 5.87 15.51 17.26
N GLN A 172 5.04 16.50 16.94
CA GLN A 172 5.36 17.92 17.11
C GLN A 172 4.84 18.51 18.42
N ARG A 173 4.03 17.77 19.20
CA ARG A 173 3.44 18.19 20.48
C ARG A 173 2.67 19.50 20.39
N LYS A 174 1.89 19.66 19.31
CA LYS A 174 1.13 20.90 19.07
C LYS A 174 -0.19 20.65 18.37
N VAL A 175 -1.13 21.56 18.60
CA VAL A 175 -2.38 21.63 17.84
C VAL A 175 -2.11 22.33 16.51
N LEU A 176 -2.64 21.76 15.43
CA LEU A 176 -2.62 22.28 14.08
C LEU A 176 -4.03 22.75 13.73
N ASN A 177 -4.15 23.96 13.20
CA ASN A 177 -5.37 24.35 12.52
C ASN A 177 -5.48 23.62 11.17
N ARG A 178 -6.63 23.73 10.51
CA ARG A 178 -6.88 23.10 9.20
C ARG A 178 -5.79 23.38 8.15
N SER A 179 -5.32 24.63 8.03
CA SER A 179 -4.31 24.98 7.03
C SER A 179 -2.98 24.27 7.30
N GLN A 180 -2.57 24.21 8.56
CA GLN A 180 -1.33 23.53 8.99
C GLN A 180 -1.47 22.00 8.89
N ALA A 181 -2.64 21.46 9.20
CA ALA A 181 -2.94 20.03 9.07
C ALA A 181 -2.80 19.55 7.61
N LEU A 182 -3.25 20.38 6.66
CA LEU A 182 -3.19 20.09 5.21
C LEU A 182 -1.82 20.41 4.58
N ASP A 183 -0.90 21.04 5.30
CA ASP A 183 0.41 21.42 4.77
C ASP A 183 1.36 20.21 4.69
N LYS A 184 1.90 19.99 3.48
CA LYS A 184 2.82 18.88 3.19
C LYS A 184 4.14 18.99 3.95
N LYS A 185 4.68 20.21 4.11
CA LYS A 185 5.95 20.40 4.84
C LYS A 185 5.78 20.07 6.32
N THR A 186 4.65 20.44 6.90
CA THR A 186 4.29 20.11 8.28
C THR A 186 4.13 18.61 8.46
N LEU A 187 3.48 17.91 7.52
CA LEU A 187 3.41 16.44 7.52
C LEU A 187 4.79 15.78 7.44
N GLN A 188 5.66 16.25 6.55
CA GLN A 188 7.01 15.71 6.41
C GLN A 188 7.81 15.83 7.70
N LYS A 189 7.70 16.97 8.40
CA LYS A 189 8.35 17.17 9.71
C LYS A 189 7.87 16.17 10.75
N SER A 190 6.58 15.84 10.77
CA SER A 190 6.01 14.83 11.68
C SER A 190 6.56 13.44 11.35
N ILE A 191 6.57 13.07 10.07
CA ILE A 191 7.10 11.78 9.59
C ILE A 191 8.57 11.63 9.98
N SER A 192 9.41 12.63 9.69
CA SER A 192 10.84 12.58 10.03
C SER A 192 11.12 12.54 11.53
N LYS A 193 10.18 12.96 12.38
CA LYS A 193 10.30 12.78 13.83
C LYS A 193 9.86 11.38 14.27
N LEU A 194 8.80 10.84 13.66
CA LEU A 194 8.38 9.45 13.89
C LEU A 194 9.48 8.47 13.50
N GLU A 195 10.12 8.69 12.34
CA GLU A 195 11.25 7.89 11.86
C GLU A 195 12.43 7.86 12.84
N LYS A 196 12.62 8.89 13.68
CA LYS A 196 13.68 8.88 14.70
C LYS A 196 13.32 8.09 15.96
N LYS A 197 12.05 7.70 16.09
CA LYS A 197 11.47 7.13 17.32
C LYS A 197 10.95 5.71 17.12
N GLN A 198 10.50 5.38 15.92
CA GLN A 198 9.94 4.07 15.62
C GLN A 198 11.06 3.03 15.40
N GLU A 199 10.72 1.78 15.65
CA GLU A 199 11.57 0.64 15.35
C GLU A 199 11.65 0.41 13.83
N THR A 200 12.80 -0.07 13.36
CA THR A 200 12.97 -0.58 12.00
C THR A 200 12.18 -1.89 11.87
N PRO A 201 11.26 -2.02 10.90
CA PRO A 201 10.55 -3.27 10.67
C PRO A 201 11.53 -4.39 10.31
N GLU A 202 11.36 -5.56 10.92
CA GLU A 202 12.08 -6.76 10.51
C GLU A 202 11.59 -7.21 9.12
N ILE A 203 12.54 -7.57 8.26
CA ILE A 203 12.27 -8.12 6.93
C ILE A 203 12.88 -9.51 6.89
N GLU A 204 12.04 -10.52 6.69
CA GLU A 204 12.48 -11.87 6.46
C GLU A 204 13.02 -12.02 5.03
N PHE A 205 14.12 -12.75 4.88
CA PHE A 205 14.75 -13.03 3.59
C PHE A 205 14.77 -14.53 3.32
N GLU A 206 14.08 -14.95 2.25
CA GLU A 206 14.15 -16.33 1.77
C GLU A 206 15.45 -16.54 1.01
N ASP A 207 16.23 -17.56 1.38
CA ASP A 207 17.39 -17.97 0.60
C ASP A 207 16.96 -18.76 -0.64
N ILE A 208 17.19 -18.15 -1.81
CA ILE A 208 16.78 -18.70 -3.11
C ILE A 208 17.95 -19.16 -3.96
N THR A 209 19.17 -19.23 -3.39
CA THR A 209 20.41 -19.65 -4.10
C THR A 209 20.30 -21.01 -4.77
N LYS A 210 19.49 -21.92 -4.23
CA LYS A 210 19.30 -23.28 -4.77
C LYS A 210 18.33 -23.34 -5.96
N LYS A 211 17.61 -22.24 -6.26
CA LYS A 211 16.71 -22.21 -7.42
C LYS A 211 17.55 -22.18 -8.71
N LYS A 212 16.91 -22.46 -9.84
CA LYS A 212 17.52 -22.34 -11.18
C LYS A 212 17.84 -20.86 -11.48
N LYS A 213 17.97 -20.50 -12.76
CA LYS A 213 18.07 -19.08 -13.14
C LYS A 213 16.87 -18.32 -12.59
N ILE A 214 17.14 -17.13 -12.08
CA ILE A 214 16.14 -16.27 -11.44
C ILE A 214 16.01 -15.03 -12.29
N PHE A 215 14.78 -14.75 -12.71
CA PHE A 215 14.44 -13.58 -13.50
C PHE A 215 13.46 -12.68 -12.74
N VAL A 216 13.51 -11.39 -13.06
CA VAL A 216 12.59 -10.36 -12.53
C VAL A 216 12.06 -9.50 -13.66
N ILE A 217 10.81 -9.06 -13.55
CA ILE A 217 10.14 -8.16 -14.50
C ILE A 217 8.84 -7.64 -13.89
N SER A 218 8.37 -6.49 -14.32
CA SER A 218 7.05 -5.96 -13.97
C SER A 218 6.42 -5.17 -15.12
N ASP A 219 5.18 -4.75 -14.90
CA ASP A 219 4.50 -3.76 -15.75
C ASP A 219 4.40 -4.18 -17.21
N THR A 220 4.09 -5.45 -17.48
CA THR A 220 3.85 -5.90 -18.86
C THR A 220 2.58 -5.25 -19.41
N HIS A 221 1.61 -4.93 -18.56
CA HIS A 221 0.36 -4.25 -18.93
C HIS A 221 -0.29 -4.87 -20.17
N PHE A 222 -0.36 -6.21 -20.19
CA PHE A 222 -1.07 -6.93 -21.23
C PHE A 222 -2.47 -6.33 -21.42
N ASP A 223 -2.83 -6.10 -22.68
CA ASP A 223 -4.10 -5.50 -23.12
C ASP A 223 -4.28 -3.99 -22.96
N HIS A 224 -3.22 -3.30 -22.53
CA HIS A 224 -3.34 -1.90 -22.21
C HIS A 224 -2.99 -1.02 -23.42
N THR A 225 -3.96 -0.72 -24.28
CA THR A 225 -3.70 0.13 -25.46
C THR A 225 -3.06 1.48 -25.13
N ASN A 226 -3.48 2.12 -24.03
CA ASN A 226 -3.00 3.45 -23.67
C ASN A 226 -1.54 3.45 -23.18
N VAL A 227 -1.02 2.33 -22.66
CA VAL A 227 0.37 2.26 -22.19
C VAL A 227 1.36 2.47 -23.33
N ILE A 228 0.98 2.08 -24.55
CA ILE A 228 1.82 2.25 -25.74
C ILE A 228 2.15 3.72 -25.94
N ARG A 229 1.15 4.61 -25.88
CA ARG A 229 1.38 6.05 -26.00
C ARG A 229 1.94 6.67 -24.73
N PHE A 230 1.51 6.17 -23.56
CA PHE A 230 1.92 6.75 -22.28
C PHE A 230 3.42 6.56 -22.00
N SER A 231 3.95 5.37 -22.31
CA SER A 231 5.35 5.01 -22.09
C SER A 231 6.16 4.96 -23.38
N ASP A 232 5.67 5.53 -24.48
CA ASP A 232 6.31 5.48 -25.81
C ASP A 232 6.78 4.07 -26.22
N ARG A 233 5.95 3.04 -25.97
CA ARG A 233 6.32 1.66 -26.30
C ARG A 233 6.38 1.48 -27.83
N PRO A 234 7.37 0.76 -28.37
CA PRO A 234 7.60 0.65 -29.81
C PRO A 234 6.68 -0.38 -30.49
N PHE A 235 5.38 -0.39 -30.15
CA PHE A 235 4.42 -1.37 -30.65
C PHE A 235 3.27 -0.69 -31.40
N ALA A 236 3.10 -1.06 -32.67
CA ALA A 236 2.02 -0.54 -33.52
C ALA A 236 0.59 -0.78 -32.99
N SER A 237 0.38 -1.79 -32.14
CA SER A 237 -0.94 -2.10 -31.56
C SER A 237 -0.81 -2.93 -30.29
N THR A 238 -1.90 -2.99 -29.51
CA THR A 238 -2.01 -3.87 -28.33
C THR A 238 -1.77 -5.34 -28.67
N ARG A 239 -2.27 -5.81 -29.82
CA ARG A 239 -2.01 -7.20 -30.27
C ARG A 239 -0.54 -7.41 -30.56
N HIS A 240 0.10 -6.45 -31.24
CA HIS A 240 1.53 -6.52 -31.56
C HIS A 240 2.37 -6.53 -30.27
N MET A 241 2.12 -5.61 -29.34
CA MET A 241 2.73 -5.60 -27.99
C MET A 241 2.52 -6.95 -27.29
N ASN A 242 1.27 -7.42 -27.32
CA ASN A 242 0.79 -8.76 -26.96
C ASN A 242 1.82 -9.87 -27.26
N GLN A 243 1.99 -10.06 -28.57
CA GLN A 243 2.79 -11.13 -29.14
C GLN A 243 4.29 -10.93 -28.87
N GLN A 244 4.75 -9.69 -28.93
CA GLN A 244 6.16 -9.34 -28.73
C GLN A 244 6.63 -9.56 -27.29
N LEU A 245 5.79 -9.27 -26.30
CA LEU A 245 6.07 -9.56 -24.89
C LEU A 245 6.13 -11.06 -24.63
N ILE A 246 5.17 -11.82 -25.17
CA ILE A 246 5.15 -13.30 -25.01
C ILE A 246 6.37 -13.94 -25.67
N SER A 247 6.73 -13.53 -26.90
CA SER A 247 7.90 -14.06 -27.60
C SER A 247 9.17 -13.81 -26.78
N ARG A 248 9.46 -12.54 -26.46
CA ARG A 248 10.65 -12.18 -25.67
C ARG A 248 10.74 -12.93 -24.34
N TRP A 249 9.61 -13.07 -23.66
CA TRP A 249 9.53 -13.84 -22.42
C TRP A 249 9.92 -15.30 -22.64
N ASN A 250 9.23 -15.99 -23.56
CA ASN A 250 9.39 -17.44 -23.75
C ASN A 250 10.71 -17.81 -24.46
N ASP A 251 11.30 -16.87 -25.21
CA ASP A 251 12.64 -17.02 -25.79
C ASP A 251 13.74 -16.93 -24.70
N THR A 252 13.43 -16.30 -23.56
CA THR A 252 14.39 -16.05 -22.47
C THR A 252 14.22 -17.02 -21.30
N VAL A 253 12.97 -17.29 -20.91
CA VAL A 253 12.60 -18.06 -19.72
C VAL A 253 12.09 -19.43 -20.17
N ASN A 254 12.67 -20.50 -19.61
CA ASN A 254 12.20 -21.86 -19.85
C ASN A 254 11.53 -22.42 -18.59
N ASN A 255 12.16 -23.34 -17.88
CA ASN A 255 11.68 -23.90 -16.62
C ASN A 255 12.29 -23.17 -15.41
N ASP A 256 12.60 -21.88 -15.59
CA ASP A 256 13.30 -21.01 -14.65
C ASP A 256 12.32 -20.32 -13.69
N THR A 257 12.84 -19.71 -12.62
CA THR A 257 12.01 -18.95 -11.66
C THR A 257 11.87 -17.51 -12.11
N VAL A 258 10.65 -16.97 -12.10
CA VAL A 258 10.39 -15.56 -12.38
C VAL A 258 9.63 -14.90 -11.24
N TYR A 259 10.15 -13.79 -10.72
CA TYR A 259 9.41 -12.92 -9.83
C TYR A 259 8.79 -11.78 -10.65
N PHE A 260 7.47 -11.82 -10.80
CA PHE A 260 6.71 -10.81 -11.50
C PHE A 260 6.24 -9.72 -10.52
N LEU A 261 6.78 -8.50 -10.62
CA LEU A 261 6.59 -7.46 -9.60
C LEU A 261 5.34 -6.59 -9.82
N GLY A 262 4.30 -7.16 -10.41
CA GLY A 262 2.98 -6.54 -10.55
C GLY A 262 2.70 -5.83 -11.87
N ASP A 263 1.43 -5.46 -12.04
CA ASP A 263 0.81 -4.83 -13.21
C ASP A 263 0.90 -5.69 -14.48
N MET A 264 0.39 -6.92 -14.38
CA MET A 264 0.43 -7.88 -15.48
C MET A 264 -0.51 -7.52 -16.61
N SER A 265 -1.74 -7.10 -16.30
CA SER A 265 -2.73 -6.79 -17.33
C SER A 265 -3.61 -5.60 -16.94
N LEU A 266 -3.89 -4.74 -17.92
CA LEU A 266 -4.74 -3.58 -17.74
C LEU A 266 -5.46 -3.28 -19.06
N GLY A 267 -6.69 -2.78 -19.02
CA GLY A 267 -7.41 -2.40 -20.23
C GLY A 267 -8.90 -2.69 -20.16
N ARG A 268 -9.65 -2.09 -21.09
CA ARG A 268 -11.09 -2.35 -21.23
C ARG A 268 -11.28 -3.76 -21.80
N ARG A 269 -12.09 -4.59 -21.13
CA ARG A 269 -12.28 -6.01 -21.50
C ARG A 269 -10.95 -6.77 -21.61
N ARG A 270 -9.96 -6.41 -20.79
CA ARG A 270 -8.71 -7.17 -20.69
C ARG A 270 -9.01 -8.62 -20.33
N ARG A 271 -8.13 -9.53 -20.73
CA ARG A 271 -8.19 -10.91 -20.25
C ARG A 271 -7.79 -10.97 -18.76
N PRO A 272 -8.24 -11.99 -18.01
CA PRO A 272 -7.79 -12.22 -16.64
C PRO A 272 -6.28 -12.46 -16.57
N ILE A 273 -5.66 -12.17 -15.43
CA ILE A 273 -4.22 -12.43 -15.20
C ILE A 273 -3.85 -13.88 -15.50
N ASP A 274 -4.66 -14.84 -15.03
CA ASP A 274 -4.42 -16.27 -15.23
C ASP A 274 -4.41 -16.70 -16.72
N TYR A 275 -5.10 -15.98 -17.61
CA TYR A 275 -5.01 -16.21 -19.04
C TYR A 275 -3.60 -15.90 -19.57
N TRP A 276 -2.99 -14.81 -19.11
CA TRP A 276 -1.64 -14.41 -19.50
C TRP A 276 -0.60 -15.32 -18.88
N LEU A 277 -0.75 -15.68 -17.60
CA LEU A 277 0.12 -16.66 -16.95
C LEU A 277 0.20 -17.98 -17.74
N GLY A 278 -0.93 -18.47 -18.27
CA GLY A 278 -0.97 -19.67 -19.11
C GLY A 278 -0.28 -19.56 -20.47
N LYS A 279 0.25 -18.38 -20.83
CA LYS A 279 1.04 -18.14 -22.06
C LYS A 279 2.53 -17.93 -21.81
N LEU A 280 2.94 -17.83 -20.55
CA LEU A 280 4.29 -17.49 -20.15
C LEU A 280 5.01 -18.71 -19.58
N SER A 281 6.21 -18.99 -20.07
CA SER A 281 7.06 -20.06 -19.55
C SER A 281 7.64 -19.71 -18.18
N GLY A 282 7.93 -20.72 -17.37
CA GLY A 282 8.61 -20.60 -16.08
C GLY A 282 7.73 -20.83 -14.86
N GLN A 283 8.37 -20.88 -13.70
CA GLN A 283 7.73 -20.89 -12.39
C GLN A 283 7.56 -19.45 -11.91
N ILE A 284 6.37 -18.90 -12.12
CA ILE A 284 6.09 -17.48 -11.90
C ILE A 284 5.55 -17.27 -10.49
N TYR A 285 6.18 -16.37 -9.73
CA TYR A 285 5.71 -15.87 -8.44
C TYR A 285 5.28 -14.42 -8.60
N CYS A 286 4.04 -14.10 -8.21
CA CYS A 286 3.45 -12.79 -8.47
C CYS A 286 3.42 -11.93 -7.21
N LEU A 287 3.93 -10.71 -7.30
CA LEU A 287 3.53 -9.60 -6.44
C LEU A 287 2.39 -8.85 -7.13
N ARG A 288 1.39 -8.41 -6.37
CA ARG A 288 0.29 -7.63 -6.92
C ARG A 288 0.75 -6.20 -7.19
N GLY A 289 0.58 -5.76 -8.42
CA GLY A 289 0.64 -4.34 -8.75
C GLY A 289 -0.72 -3.67 -8.56
N ASN A 290 -0.75 -2.34 -8.67
CA ASN A 290 -1.98 -1.59 -8.40
C ASN A 290 -3.09 -1.79 -9.44
N HIS A 291 -2.77 -2.45 -10.55
CA HIS A 291 -3.71 -2.84 -11.59
C HIS A 291 -4.10 -4.31 -11.55
N ASP A 292 -3.43 -5.12 -10.72
CA ASP A 292 -3.70 -6.55 -10.58
C ASP A 292 -4.86 -6.82 -9.61
N SER A 293 -6.07 -6.48 -10.06
CA SER A 293 -7.28 -6.64 -9.28
C SER A 293 -7.95 -8.02 -9.43
N ASP A 294 -7.36 -8.98 -10.15
CA ASP A 294 -7.95 -10.31 -10.33
C ASP A 294 -7.59 -11.25 -9.18
N ILE A 295 -8.39 -12.29 -8.96
CA ILE A 295 -7.89 -13.47 -8.25
C ILE A 295 -6.87 -14.17 -9.16
N ILE A 296 -5.70 -14.48 -8.62
CA ILE A 296 -4.62 -15.19 -9.31
C ILE A 296 -4.61 -16.61 -8.76
N GLN A 297 -4.94 -17.60 -9.59
CA GLN A 297 -5.01 -19.01 -9.19
C GLN A 297 -3.83 -19.82 -9.72
N ASN A 298 -3.26 -19.42 -10.86
CA ASN A 298 -2.24 -20.19 -11.57
C ASN A 298 -0.81 -19.86 -11.16
N ALA A 299 -0.61 -19.02 -10.13
CA ALA A 299 0.69 -18.65 -9.62
C ALA A 299 0.64 -18.33 -8.11
N PRO A 300 1.69 -18.66 -7.34
CA PRO A 300 1.81 -18.19 -5.96
C PRO A 300 1.82 -16.66 -5.89
N VAL A 301 0.96 -16.10 -5.04
CA VAL A 301 0.96 -14.67 -4.73
C VAL A 301 1.82 -14.40 -3.49
N LEU A 302 2.81 -13.54 -3.65
CA LEU A 302 3.75 -13.13 -2.60
C LEU A 302 3.20 -11.96 -1.77
N HIS A 303 3.78 -11.74 -0.59
CA HIS A 303 3.53 -10.54 0.21
C HIS A 303 4.13 -9.32 -0.50
N ASP A 304 3.49 -8.15 -0.44
CA ASP A 304 3.89 -6.93 -1.17
C ASP A 304 5.33 -6.42 -0.88
N ARG A 305 5.96 -6.98 0.16
CA ARG A 305 7.35 -6.82 0.58
C ARG A 305 7.91 -8.22 0.77
N TYR A 306 8.70 -8.66 -0.18
CA TYR A 306 9.24 -10.01 -0.16
C TYR A 306 10.75 -9.97 -0.25
N GLY A 307 11.42 -10.30 0.86
CA GLY A 307 12.86 -10.35 0.93
C GLY A 307 13.40 -11.63 0.31
N ILE A 308 14.36 -11.50 -0.59
CA ILE A 308 15.12 -12.63 -1.14
C ILE A 308 16.60 -12.45 -0.84
N LYS A 309 17.25 -13.56 -0.53
CA LYS A 309 18.70 -13.67 -0.47
C LYS A 309 19.17 -14.50 -1.66
N TYR A 310 20.06 -13.93 -2.45
CA TYR A 310 20.64 -14.58 -3.62
C TYR A 310 22.14 -14.27 -3.67
N HIS A 311 22.95 -15.32 -3.56
CA HIS A 311 24.39 -15.24 -3.29
C HIS A 311 24.65 -14.37 -2.04
N ASP A 312 25.55 -13.40 -2.14
CA ASP A 312 25.89 -12.45 -1.06
C ASP A 312 24.97 -11.22 -1.02
N TYR A 313 23.91 -11.20 -1.84
CA TYR A 313 23.00 -10.07 -1.96
C TYR A 313 21.65 -10.35 -1.31
N GLN A 314 21.10 -9.31 -0.70
CA GLN A 314 19.72 -9.25 -0.23
C GLN A 314 18.95 -8.21 -1.04
N PHE A 315 17.85 -8.64 -1.62
CA PHE A 315 16.93 -7.78 -2.36
C PHE A 315 15.55 -7.80 -1.72
N LEU A 316 14.96 -6.62 -1.55
CA LEU A 316 13.56 -6.49 -1.22
C LEU A 316 12.76 -6.29 -2.51
N LEU A 317 11.90 -7.25 -2.82
CA LEU A 317 11.00 -7.18 -3.97
C LEU A 317 9.71 -6.46 -3.56
N MET A 318 9.33 -5.43 -4.33
CA MET A 318 8.10 -4.65 -4.12
C MET A 318 7.52 -4.21 -5.46
N HIS A 319 6.24 -3.85 -5.52
CA HIS A 319 5.70 -3.19 -6.72
C HIS A 319 6.04 -1.69 -6.72
N HIS A 320 5.68 -0.98 -5.64
CA HIS A 320 5.95 0.46 -5.53
C HIS A 320 7.39 0.75 -5.08
N PRO A 321 8.03 1.83 -5.57
CA PRO A 321 9.41 2.22 -5.24
C PRO A 321 9.56 2.88 -3.86
N TRP A 322 8.73 2.52 -2.89
CA TRP A 322 8.80 3.05 -1.54
C TRP A 322 9.83 2.27 -0.71
N ARG A 323 10.69 2.98 0.02
CA ARG A 323 11.69 2.38 0.91
C ARG A 323 11.12 2.24 2.33
N PRO A 324 11.11 1.02 2.91
CA PRO A 324 10.80 0.84 4.31
C PRO A 324 11.73 1.64 5.21
N HIS A 325 11.17 2.20 6.28
CA HIS A 325 11.95 2.94 7.25
C HIS A 325 13.07 2.06 7.81
N GLY A 326 14.29 2.59 7.88
CA GLY A 326 15.47 1.90 8.39
C GLY A 326 16.04 0.83 7.46
N TYR A 327 15.42 0.57 6.30
CA TYR A 327 15.94 -0.39 5.33
C TYR A 327 16.92 0.28 4.36
N GLU A 328 18.17 -0.15 4.39
CA GLU A 328 19.28 0.40 3.56
C GLU A 328 19.76 -0.56 2.45
N GLY A 329 19.03 -1.67 2.25
CA GLY A 329 19.36 -2.70 1.26
C GLY A 329 18.85 -2.37 -0.16
N TRP A 330 19.08 -3.30 -1.08
CA TRP A 330 18.64 -3.16 -2.46
C TRP A 330 17.14 -3.42 -2.60
N ILE A 331 16.45 -2.56 -3.34
CA ILE A 331 15.02 -2.73 -3.66
C ILE A 331 14.88 -2.99 -5.16
N ILE A 332 14.20 -4.06 -5.54
CA ILE A 332 13.78 -4.29 -6.92
C ILE A 332 12.30 -3.97 -7.01
N HIS A 333 11.92 -3.06 -7.91
CA HIS A 333 10.56 -2.56 -8.03
C HIS A 333 10.06 -2.39 -9.45
N GLY A 334 8.75 -2.23 -9.60
CA GLY A 334 8.08 -1.83 -10.83
C GLY A 334 7.44 -0.45 -10.71
N HIS A 335 6.21 -0.33 -11.21
CA HIS A 335 5.28 0.80 -11.06
C HIS A 335 5.68 2.11 -11.76
N THR A 336 6.97 2.42 -11.80
CA THR A 336 7.49 3.67 -12.37
C THR A 336 8.03 3.45 -13.77
N HIS A 337 7.27 3.87 -14.77
CA HIS A 337 7.67 3.75 -16.17
C HIS A 337 8.78 4.73 -16.58
N ASN A 338 9.17 4.66 -17.86
CA ASN A 338 10.24 5.46 -18.45
C ASN A 338 10.01 6.99 -18.42
N THR A 339 8.81 7.46 -18.13
CA THR A 339 8.53 8.90 -17.93
C THR A 339 9.21 9.48 -16.67
N SER A 340 9.66 8.62 -15.75
CA SER A 340 10.21 9.01 -14.44
C SER A 340 11.66 8.55 -14.23
N MET A 341 12.41 8.27 -15.30
CA MET A 341 13.80 7.74 -15.22
C MET A 341 14.79 8.64 -14.48
N LYS A 342 14.49 9.94 -14.31
CA LYS A 342 15.33 10.84 -13.50
C LYS A 342 15.36 10.40 -12.04
N ASP A 343 14.21 9.99 -11.52
CA ASP A 343 14.04 9.63 -10.12
C ASP A 343 14.10 8.10 -9.92
N HIS A 344 13.63 7.35 -10.91
CA HIS A 344 13.53 5.89 -10.89
C HIS A 344 14.10 5.24 -12.17
N PRO A 345 15.42 5.37 -12.42
CA PRO A 345 16.08 4.70 -13.54
C PRO A 345 16.11 3.18 -13.34
N PHE A 346 16.49 2.41 -14.37
CA PHE A 346 16.65 0.95 -14.28
C PHE A 346 17.55 0.55 -13.10
N LEU A 347 18.69 1.19 -12.91
CA LEU A 347 19.57 0.96 -11.77
C LEU A 347 20.02 2.29 -11.19
N HIS A 348 19.69 2.54 -9.93
CA HIS A 348 20.13 3.71 -9.19
C HIS A 348 21.12 3.30 -8.09
N GLN A 349 22.42 3.40 -8.35
CA GLN A 349 23.45 2.89 -7.43
C GLN A 349 23.36 3.51 -6.03
N LYS A 350 23.28 4.85 -5.96
CA LYS A 350 23.26 5.59 -4.69
C LYS A 350 22.02 5.27 -3.84
N ASN A 351 20.85 5.15 -4.47
CA ASN A 351 19.60 4.86 -3.76
C ASN A 351 19.37 3.36 -3.57
N LYS A 352 20.24 2.52 -4.13
CA LYS A 352 20.13 1.06 -4.15
C LYS A 352 18.76 0.56 -4.62
N THR A 353 18.31 1.07 -5.77
CA THR A 353 17.04 0.65 -6.38
C THR A 353 17.25 0.12 -7.78
N ILE A 354 16.50 -0.92 -8.16
CA ILE A 354 16.46 -1.48 -9.50
C ILE A 354 15.00 -1.46 -9.98
N ASN A 355 14.73 -0.75 -11.08
CA ASN A 355 13.41 -0.61 -11.66
C ASN A 355 13.24 -1.55 -12.85
N VAL A 356 12.41 -2.57 -12.72
CA VAL A 356 12.20 -3.64 -13.71
C VAL A 356 10.89 -3.50 -14.48
N SER A 357 10.30 -2.29 -14.51
CA SER A 357 9.22 -1.98 -15.44
C SER A 357 9.65 -2.30 -16.87
N SER A 358 8.77 -2.96 -17.61
CA SER A 358 9.09 -3.61 -18.90
C SER A 358 9.87 -2.72 -19.88
N GLU A 359 9.58 -1.42 -19.95
CA GLU A 359 10.26 -0.50 -20.88
C GLU A 359 11.75 -0.29 -20.56
N LEU A 360 12.16 -0.47 -19.30
CA LEU A 360 13.51 -0.19 -18.83
C LEU A 360 14.45 -1.39 -19.02
N ILE A 361 13.89 -2.58 -19.20
CA ILE A 361 14.61 -3.85 -19.39
C ILE A 361 14.34 -4.46 -20.77
N ASP A 362 14.02 -3.62 -21.75
CA ASP A 362 13.76 -4.01 -23.14
C ASP A 362 12.71 -5.12 -23.28
N TYR A 363 11.65 -5.02 -22.48
CA TYR A 363 10.46 -5.87 -22.53
C TYR A 363 10.76 -7.36 -22.33
N THR A 364 11.88 -7.67 -21.67
CA THR A 364 12.41 -9.03 -21.51
C THR A 364 12.73 -9.29 -20.04
N PRO A 365 12.35 -10.45 -19.45
CA PRO A 365 12.73 -10.78 -18.08
C PRO A 365 14.24 -10.72 -17.90
N ILE A 366 14.70 -9.94 -16.91
CA ILE A 366 16.13 -9.76 -16.66
C ILE A 366 16.62 -10.72 -15.59
N ASN A 367 17.75 -11.37 -15.85
CA ASN A 367 18.36 -12.32 -14.94
C ASN A 367 19.02 -11.62 -13.73
N LEU A 368 18.90 -12.21 -12.54
CA LEU A 368 19.42 -11.60 -11.30
C LEU A 368 20.95 -11.54 -11.25
N ASP A 369 21.67 -12.52 -11.81
CA ASP A 369 23.14 -12.48 -11.97
C ASP A 369 23.55 -11.28 -12.85
N ARG A 370 22.75 -10.97 -13.89
CA ARG A 370 22.99 -9.78 -14.73
C ARG A 370 22.82 -8.50 -13.92
N ILE A 371 21.79 -8.39 -13.09
CA ILE A 371 21.60 -7.22 -12.21
C ILE A 371 22.81 -7.08 -11.27
N ILE A 372 23.24 -8.16 -10.63
CA ILE A 372 24.40 -8.17 -9.73
C ILE A 372 25.65 -7.67 -10.46
N SER A 373 25.92 -8.19 -11.67
CA SER A 373 27.08 -7.75 -12.46
C SER A 373 27.06 -6.24 -12.75
N LEU A 374 25.88 -5.64 -12.90
CA LEU A 374 25.73 -4.20 -13.12
C LEU A 374 25.90 -3.40 -11.83
N ILE A 375 25.40 -3.90 -10.69
CA ILE A 375 25.61 -3.32 -9.36
C ILE A 375 27.11 -3.23 -9.06
N GLU A 376 27.86 -4.28 -9.37
CA GLU A 376 29.31 -4.38 -9.12
C GLU A 376 30.13 -3.37 -9.94
N THR A 377 29.60 -2.87 -11.05
CA THR A 377 30.26 -1.78 -11.79
C THR A 377 30.29 -0.45 -11.03
N GLY A 378 29.43 -0.28 -10.02
CA GLY A 378 29.28 0.96 -9.25
C GLY A 378 28.58 2.09 -10.00
N ARG A 379 27.99 1.84 -11.18
CA ARG A 379 27.35 2.86 -12.04
C ARG A 379 25.83 2.80 -11.94
N SER A 380 25.17 3.94 -12.16
CA SER A 380 23.72 3.97 -12.41
C SER A 380 23.43 3.84 -13.91
N TYR A 381 22.31 3.22 -14.25
CA TYR A 381 21.88 2.94 -15.62
C TYR A 381 20.45 3.40 -15.83
N LYS A 382 20.18 4.20 -16.87
CA LYS A 382 18.80 4.68 -17.12
C LYS A 382 17.93 3.54 -17.61
N THR A 383 18.48 2.73 -18.51
CA THR A 383 17.87 1.51 -19.05
C THR A 383 18.90 0.38 -19.02
N MET A 384 18.47 -0.87 -19.21
CA MET A 384 19.39 -2.01 -19.30
C MET A 384 20.44 -1.84 -20.43
N ASN A 385 20.12 -1.07 -21.47
CA ASN A 385 20.98 -0.84 -22.63
C ASN A 385 21.80 0.47 -22.55
N GLY A 386 21.74 1.21 -21.44
CA GLY A 386 22.39 2.51 -21.24
C GLY A 386 21.47 3.51 -20.55
#